data_AF-A0A499FUT7-F1
#
_entry.id   AF-A0A499FUT7-F1
#
_cell.length_a   1.000
_cell.length_b   1.000
_cell.length_c   1.000
_cell.angle_alpha   90.00
_cell.angle_beta   90.00
_cell.angle_gamma   90.00
#
_symmetry.space_group_name_H-M   'P 1'
#
loop_
_entity.id
_entity.type
_entity.pdbx_description
1 polymer ?
#
loop_
_entity_poly.entity_id
_entity_poly.type
_entity_poly.pdbx_seq_one_letter_code
_entity_poly.pdbx_strand_id
1 'polypeptide(L)'
;MTQAIQVYLKHPTIADSFTANEPYVVHLSSAIALPGGWIVLAILLLDGILSASAERYFVVPYLKDGKWEDNPKYISTNVTIRNLPTETKPNISFYFPKVVQDIWSSIAVLLDMGGGELKAPLSNKSFALCPFLANPASHRWAYIIYQQLKRCGPITKCPIPVGPLVFRGVSLSAIRLPPFFPETNVVAVIKTKVGKESMHDSRWYGGLRRVTCKPSRRC
;
A
#
# COMPACT_ATOMS: atom_id res chain seq x y z
N MET A 1 57.93 -2.61 16.01
CA MET A 1 57.49 -1.78 14.87
C MET A 1 56.28 -2.45 14.27
N THR A 2 55.08 -1.95 14.56
CA THR A 2 53.82 -2.58 14.13
C THR A 2 53.08 -1.55 13.29
N GLN A 3 53.02 -1.78 11.98
CA GLN A 3 52.37 -0.89 11.02
C GLN A 3 50.85 -1.07 11.09
N ALA A 4 50.13 0.03 11.21
CA ALA A 4 48.68 0.09 11.11
C ALA A 4 48.27 0.27 9.64
N ILE A 5 47.32 -0.54 9.18
CA ILE A 5 46.70 -0.43 7.85
C ILE A 5 45.54 0.57 7.96
N GLN A 6 45.61 1.67 7.20
CA GLN A 6 44.52 2.64 7.04
C GLN A 6 43.66 2.24 5.83
N VAL A 7 42.38 1.96 6.05
CA VAL A 7 41.39 1.79 4.97
C VAL A 7 40.59 3.08 4.85
N TYR A 8 40.71 3.77 3.71
CA TYR A 8 39.91 4.95 3.38
C TYR A 8 38.56 4.53 2.79
N LEU A 9 37.47 4.84 3.48
CA LEU A 9 36.12 4.80 2.91
C LEU A 9 35.66 6.23 2.57
N LYS A 10 35.45 6.45 1.28
CA LYS A 10 35.01 7.69 0.66
C LYS A 10 33.48 7.82 0.77
N HIS A 11 32.99 8.74 1.59
CA HIS A 11 31.58 9.16 1.58
C HIS A 11 31.39 10.35 0.63
N PRO A 12 30.31 10.38 -0.19
CA PRO A 12 29.86 11.61 -0.81
C PRO A 12 28.96 12.40 0.15
N THR A 13 29.37 13.65 0.39
CA THR A 13 28.60 14.75 0.98
C THR A 13 27.43 15.15 0.09
N ILE A 14 26.26 15.46 0.67
CA ILE A 14 25.45 16.65 0.37
C ILE A 14 24.73 17.05 1.67
N ALA A 15 24.84 18.34 1.98
CA ALA A 15 24.38 19.01 3.17
C ALA A 15 22.85 19.18 3.21
N ASP A 16 22.30 19.19 4.42
CA ASP A 16 21.42 20.28 4.87
C ASP A 16 21.40 20.31 6.41
N SER A 17 21.32 21.53 6.92
CA SER A 17 21.70 21.98 8.25
C SER A 17 20.48 22.26 9.15
N PHE A 18 20.76 22.38 10.46
CA PHE A 18 19.91 22.88 11.57
C PHE A 18 18.80 21.93 12.07
N THR A 19 18.61 21.64 13.36
CA THR A 19 19.01 22.30 14.62
C THR A 19 19.34 21.27 15.71
N ALA A 20 20.23 21.67 16.61
CA ALA A 20 20.61 20.95 17.83
C ALA A 20 19.39 20.66 18.74
N ASN A 21 19.34 19.44 19.28
CA ASN A 21 18.72 19.16 20.57
C ASN A 21 19.71 18.31 21.39
N GLU A 22 19.84 18.70 22.65
CA GLU A 22 20.86 18.32 23.62
C GLU A 22 21.05 16.80 23.81
N PRO A 23 22.28 16.32 24.06
CA PRO A 23 22.48 15.00 24.60
C PRO A 23 22.07 14.96 26.07
N TYR A 24 21.12 14.08 26.40
CA TYR A 24 20.83 13.70 27.79
C TYR A 24 22.09 13.11 28.43
N VAL A 25 22.67 13.84 29.38
CA VAL A 25 23.76 13.34 30.25
C VAL A 25 23.15 12.40 31.28
N VAL A 26 23.35 11.09 31.12
CA VAL A 26 23.02 10.11 32.15
C VAL A 26 24.21 10.05 33.11
N HIS A 27 24.05 10.66 34.30
CA HIS A 27 24.99 10.49 35.41
C HIS A 27 24.89 9.04 35.95
N LEU A 28 25.84 8.19 35.57
CA LEU A 28 26.06 6.89 36.22
C LEU A 28 27.11 7.05 37.33
N SER A 29 26.64 7.32 38.54
CA SER A 29 27.45 7.16 39.76
C SER A 29 27.18 5.79 40.36
N SER A 30 28.04 4.81 40.05
CA SER A 30 28.47 3.75 40.98
C SER A 30 29.45 2.81 40.28
N ALA A 31 30.69 2.84 40.74
CA ALA A 31 31.71 1.87 40.36
C ALA A 31 31.45 0.57 41.13
N ILE A 32 30.98 -0.47 40.43
CA ILE A 32 30.96 -1.84 40.95
C ILE A 32 32.19 -2.52 40.37
N ALA A 33 33.18 -2.80 41.22
CA ALA A 33 34.35 -3.60 40.85
C ALA A 33 33.91 -5.06 40.67
N LEU A 34 33.76 -5.49 39.42
CA LEU A 34 33.48 -6.88 39.07
C LEU A 34 34.79 -7.60 38.66
N PRO A 35 34.99 -8.87 39.07
CA PRO A 35 36.17 -9.65 38.74
C PRO A 35 36.30 -9.83 37.21
N GLY A 36 37.53 -9.66 36.71
CA GLY A 36 37.89 -9.40 35.31
C GLY A 36 37.47 -10.42 34.23
N GLY A 37 36.76 -11.49 34.58
CA GLY A 37 36.16 -12.42 33.61
C GLY A 37 34.75 -12.02 33.13
N TRP A 38 34.01 -11.24 33.92
CA TRP A 38 32.61 -10.92 33.64
C TRP A 38 32.43 -9.63 32.81
N ILE A 39 33.45 -8.79 32.74
CA ILE A 39 33.41 -7.51 32.00
C ILE A 39 33.28 -7.77 30.50
N VAL A 40 33.97 -8.79 29.97
CA VAL A 40 33.88 -9.15 28.54
C VAL A 40 32.49 -9.71 28.21
N LEU A 41 31.90 -10.50 29.11
CA LEU A 41 30.55 -11.05 28.95
C LEU A 41 29.48 -9.94 29.03
N ALA A 42 29.67 -8.96 29.92
CA ALA A 42 28.76 -7.81 30.06
C ALA A 42 28.83 -6.87 28.84
N ILE A 43 30.02 -6.64 28.27
CA ILE A 43 30.17 -5.84 27.04
C ILE A 43 29.57 -6.57 25.83
N LEU A 44 29.77 -7.89 25.70
CA LEU A 44 29.13 -8.69 24.65
C LEU A 44 27.59 -8.78 24.79
N LEU A 45 27.06 -8.72 26.02
CA LEU A 45 25.62 -8.64 26.27
C LEU A 45 25.05 -7.24 26.06
N LEU A 46 25.84 -6.18 26.22
CA LEU A 46 25.45 -4.79 25.95
C LEU A 46 25.49 -4.45 24.45
N ASP A 47 26.43 -4.99 23.69
CA ASP A 47 26.47 -4.84 22.22
C ASP A 47 25.33 -5.60 21.50
N GLY A 48 24.70 -6.57 22.18
CA GLY A 48 23.49 -7.26 21.72
C GLY A 48 22.20 -6.42 21.77
N ILE A 49 22.24 -5.23 22.38
CA ILE A 49 21.09 -4.29 22.46
C ILE A 49 21.31 -3.10 21.50
N LEU A 50 22.10 -3.28 20.44
CA LEU A 50 22.05 -2.39 19.28
C LEU A 50 20.68 -2.50 18.62
N SER A 51 19.78 -1.66 19.13
CA SER A 51 18.49 -1.25 18.59
C SER A 51 18.27 -1.76 17.17
N ALA A 52 17.62 -2.92 17.05
CA ALA A 52 16.74 -3.17 15.93
C ALA A 52 15.57 -2.19 16.07
N SER A 53 15.83 -0.90 15.83
CA SER A 53 14.81 0.06 15.44
C SER A 53 14.34 -0.44 14.09
N ALA A 54 13.43 -1.40 14.11
CA ALA A 54 12.75 -1.87 12.93
C ALA A 54 12.06 -0.64 12.36
N GLU A 55 12.67 -0.02 11.35
CA GLU A 55 12.06 1.10 10.64
C GLU A 55 10.65 0.67 10.27
N ARG A 56 9.66 1.29 10.93
CA ARG A 56 8.28 1.00 10.61
C ARG A 56 8.07 1.49 9.19
N TYR A 57 7.52 0.63 8.35
CA TYR A 57 7.10 1.00 7.00
C TYR A 57 5.69 0.47 6.77
N PHE A 58 4.99 1.12 5.85
CA PHE A 58 3.74 0.61 5.30
C PHE A 58 3.86 0.55 3.78
N VAL A 59 3.02 -0.28 3.16
CA VAL A 59 3.04 -0.46 1.71
C VAL A 59 1.88 0.33 1.12
N VAL A 60 2.16 1.12 0.10
CA VAL A 60 1.14 1.87 -0.65
C VAL A 60 1.08 1.41 -2.11
N PRO A 61 -0.11 1.31 -2.70
CA PRO A 61 -0.25 1.13 -4.13
C PRO A 61 -0.03 2.46 -4.88
N TYR A 62 0.47 2.36 -6.11
CA TYR A 62 0.43 3.42 -7.11
C TYR A 62 -0.07 2.84 -8.44
N LEU A 63 -0.68 3.67 -9.28
CA LEU A 63 -1.13 3.26 -10.62
C LEU A 63 -0.23 3.88 -11.68
N LYS A 64 0.11 3.06 -12.67
CA LYS A 64 0.81 3.47 -13.89
C LYS A 64 -0.18 3.62 -15.04
N ASP A 65 -1.05 2.63 -15.22
CA ASP A 65 -1.99 2.55 -16.34
C ASP A 65 -3.23 1.75 -15.97
N GLY A 66 -4.30 1.86 -16.75
CA GLY A 66 -5.53 1.12 -16.60
C GLY A 66 -6.15 0.78 -17.94
N LYS A 67 -6.63 -0.46 -18.09
CA LYS A 67 -7.40 -0.92 -19.24
C LYS A 67 -8.72 -1.50 -18.75
N TRP A 68 -9.82 -1.18 -19.40
CA TRP A 68 -11.11 -1.73 -19.04
C TRP A 68 -11.96 -1.96 -20.28
N GLU A 69 -12.86 -2.92 -20.16
CA GLU A 69 -13.87 -3.26 -21.14
C GLU A 69 -15.21 -3.28 -20.41
N ASP A 70 -16.15 -2.49 -20.92
CA ASP A 70 -17.49 -2.39 -20.38
C ASP A 70 -18.49 -3.06 -21.31
N ASN A 71 -19.51 -3.67 -20.72
CA ASN A 71 -20.72 -3.99 -21.44
C ASN A 71 -21.67 -2.79 -21.36
N PRO A 72 -21.87 -2.02 -22.45
CA PRO A 72 -22.64 -0.78 -22.44
C PRO A 72 -24.12 -0.99 -22.10
N LYS A 73 -24.62 -2.24 -22.15
CA LYS A 73 -25.95 -2.62 -21.65
C LYS A 73 -26.13 -2.38 -20.15
N TYR A 74 -25.04 -2.34 -19.37
CA TYR A 74 -25.06 -2.30 -17.92
C TYR A 74 -24.23 -1.17 -17.32
N ILE A 75 -23.11 -0.80 -17.95
CA ILE A 75 -22.19 0.19 -17.38
C ILE A 75 -21.36 0.85 -18.48
N SER A 76 -20.98 2.11 -18.24
CA SER A 76 -19.90 2.78 -18.95
C SER A 76 -18.94 3.39 -17.93
N THR A 77 -17.66 3.13 -18.09
CA THR A 77 -16.60 3.51 -17.17
C THR A 77 -15.69 4.53 -17.85
N ASN A 78 -15.43 5.63 -17.14
CA ASN A 78 -14.41 6.60 -17.52
C ASN A 78 -13.45 6.80 -16.35
N VAL A 79 -12.16 6.72 -16.65
CA VAL A 79 -11.08 6.84 -15.67
C VAL A 79 -10.07 7.86 -16.17
N THR A 80 -9.69 8.78 -15.30
CA THR A 80 -8.56 9.67 -15.52
C THR A 80 -7.55 9.47 -14.40
N ILE A 81 -6.32 9.10 -14.75
CA ILE A 81 -5.26 8.86 -13.76
C ILE A 81 -4.41 10.12 -13.66
N ARG A 82 -4.37 10.73 -12.46
CA ARG A 82 -3.49 11.87 -12.18
C ARG A 82 -2.31 11.41 -11.34
N ASN A 83 -1.14 11.37 -11.95
CA ASN A 83 0.11 11.02 -11.27
C ASN A 83 0.81 12.30 -10.78
N LEU A 84 1.02 12.37 -9.47
CA LEU A 84 1.87 13.36 -8.80
C LEU A 84 3.19 12.67 -8.41
N PRO A 85 4.27 13.42 -8.16
CA PRO A 85 5.58 12.83 -7.84
C PRO A 85 5.57 11.83 -6.66
N THR A 86 4.65 12.02 -5.72
CA THR A 86 4.57 11.20 -4.50
C THR A 86 3.25 10.42 -4.35
N GLU A 87 2.34 10.53 -5.31
CA GLU A 87 0.98 9.99 -5.16
C GLU A 87 0.26 9.84 -6.50
N THR A 88 -0.55 8.79 -6.63
CA THR A 88 -1.50 8.65 -7.75
C THR A 88 -2.93 8.88 -7.25
N LYS A 89 -3.67 9.72 -7.99
CA LYS A 89 -5.07 10.08 -7.71
C LYS A 89 -5.96 9.86 -8.94
N PRO A 90 -6.51 8.66 -9.16
CA PRO A 90 -7.50 8.47 -10.20
C PRO A 90 -8.83 9.18 -9.87
N ASN A 91 -9.47 9.71 -10.91
CA ASN A 91 -10.91 9.99 -10.90
C ASN A 91 -11.59 8.86 -11.68
N ILE A 92 -12.65 8.31 -11.11
CA ILE A 92 -13.37 7.17 -11.65
C ILE A 92 -14.85 7.55 -11.72
N SER A 93 -15.47 7.38 -12.87
CA SER A 93 -16.90 7.54 -13.03
C SER A 93 -17.49 6.32 -13.70
N PHE A 94 -18.56 5.79 -13.11
CA PHE A 94 -19.39 4.76 -13.67
C PHE A 94 -20.74 5.35 -14.03
N TYR A 95 -21.28 5.02 -15.18
CA TYR A 95 -22.65 5.37 -15.58
C TYR A 95 -23.45 4.09 -15.79
N PHE A 96 -24.56 3.95 -15.07
CA PHE A 96 -25.46 2.81 -15.19
C PHE A 96 -26.70 3.23 -15.98
N PRO A 97 -26.94 2.71 -17.20
CA PRO A 97 -28.10 3.06 -18.02
C PRO A 97 -29.40 2.38 -17.55
N LYS A 98 -29.32 1.42 -16.62
CA LYS A 98 -30.46 0.71 -16.03
C LYS A 98 -30.15 0.32 -14.59
N VAL A 99 -31.18 -0.03 -13.83
CA VAL A 99 -31.01 -0.59 -12.49
C VAL A 99 -30.29 -1.94 -12.59
N VAL A 100 -29.24 -2.13 -11.79
CA VAL A 100 -28.46 -3.37 -11.77
C VAL A 100 -28.42 -3.96 -10.37
N GLN A 101 -28.68 -5.27 -10.28
CA GLN A 101 -28.61 -6.05 -9.06
C GLN A 101 -27.90 -7.38 -9.33
N ASP A 102 -27.67 -8.17 -8.28
CA ASP A 102 -27.05 -9.50 -8.38
C ASP A 102 -25.69 -9.51 -9.08
N ILE A 103 -24.94 -8.41 -8.90
CA ILE A 103 -23.61 -8.25 -9.46
C ILE A 103 -22.66 -9.16 -8.71
N TRP A 104 -22.02 -10.08 -9.42
CA TRP A 104 -20.95 -10.90 -8.90
C TRP A 104 -19.60 -10.30 -9.28
N SER A 105 -18.79 -9.98 -8.29
CA SER A 105 -17.48 -9.36 -8.46
C SER A 105 -16.37 -10.35 -8.17
N SER A 106 -15.27 -10.28 -8.92
CA SER A 106 -14.03 -11.00 -8.70
C SER A 106 -12.88 -10.01 -8.73
N ILE A 107 -12.09 -9.99 -7.66
CA ILE A 107 -10.90 -9.15 -7.53
C ILE A 107 -9.71 -10.08 -7.40
N ALA A 108 -8.77 -9.95 -8.33
CA ALA A 108 -7.49 -10.63 -8.28
C ALA A 108 -6.35 -9.62 -8.26
N VAL A 109 -5.33 -9.89 -7.46
CA VAL A 109 -4.06 -9.17 -7.49
C VAL A 109 -3.01 -10.15 -7.98
N LEU A 110 -2.32 -9.80 -9.05
CA LEU A 110 -1.26 -10.57 -9.66
C LEU A 110 0.06 -9.85 -9.42
N LEU A 111 1.08 -10.56 -8.94
CA LEU A 111 2.46 -10.07 -8.94
C LEU A 111 2.98 -10.10 -10.37
N ASP A 112 3.52 -8.99 -10.83
CA ASP A 112 4.16 -8.88 -12.14
C ASP A 112 5.68 -9.04 -11.94
N MET A 113 6.17 -10.24 -12.22
CA MET A 113 7.57 -10.63 -12.13
C MET A 113 8.17 -10.73 -13.53
N GLY A 114 9.44 -10.32 -13.68
CA GLY A 114 10.12 -10.40 -14.98
C GLY A 114 9.58 -9.44 -16.04
N GLY A 115 8.99 -8.30 -15.65
CA GLY A 115 8.61 -7.25 -16.60
C GLY A 115 7.40 -7.56 -17.48
N GLY A 116 6.49 -8.43 -17.02
CA GLY A 116 5.24 -8.76 -17.70
C GLY A 116 5.09 -10.22 -18.10
N GLU A 117 6.19 -10.98 -18.10
CA GLU A 117 6.26 -12.37 -18.59
C GLU A 117 5.70 -13.38 -17.58
N LEU A 118 5.85 -13.12 -16.28
CA LEU A 118 5.39 -14.00 -15.21
C LEU A 118 4.40 -13.28 -14.30
N LYS A 119 3.15 -13.75 -14.32
CA LYS A 119 2.08 -13.26 -13.43
C LYS A 119 1.70 -14.31 -12.41
N ALA A 120 2.07 -14.10 -11.15
CA ALA A 120 1.71 -15.01 -10.07
C ALA A 120 0.50 -14.47 -9.29
N PRO A 121 -0.53 -15.28 -9.01
CA PRO A 121 -1.69 -14.84 -8.24
C PRO A 121 -1.30 -14.63 -6.77
N LEU A 122 -1.43 -13.39 -6.29
CA LEU A 122 -1.24 -13.05 -4.88
C LEU A 122 -2.52 -13.27 -4.07
N SER A 123 -3.65 -12.90 -4.66
CA SER A 123 -4.97 -13.06 -4.07
C SER A 123 -5.99 -13.11 -5.19
N ASN A 124 -6.97 -13.99 -5.07
CA ASN A 124 -8.15 -14.02 -5.92
C ASN A 124 -9.37 -14.26 -5.04
N LYS A 125 -10.30 -13.30 -5.02
CA LYS A 125 -11.50 -13.35 -4.21
C LYS A 125 -12.69 -12.93 -5.05
N SER A 126 -13.76 -13.72 -4.95
CA SER A 126 -15.03 -13.39 -5.56
C SER A 126 -16.11 -13.26 -4.51
N PHE A 127 -17.08 -12.38 -4.76
CA PHE A 127 -18.18 -12.10 -3.84
C PHE A 127 -19.34 -11.42 -4.57
N ALA A 128 -20.54 -11.54 -4.01
CA ALA A 128 -21.69 -10.79 -4.47
C ALA A 128 -21.57 -9.33 -3.98
N LEU A 129 -21.65 -8.37 -4.91
CA LEU A 129 -21.42 -6.95 -4.63
C LEU A 129 -22.48 -6.38 -3.69
N CYS A 130 -23.75 -6.78 -3.84
CA CYS A 130 -24.83 -6.24 -3.01
C CYS A 130 -24.73 -6.64 -1.53
N PRO A 131 -24.52 -7.93 -1.18
CA PRO A 131 -24.20 -8.31 0.20
C PRO A 131 -22.95 -7.61 0.74
N PHE A 132 -21.92 -7.43 -0.08
CA PHE A 132 -20.73 -6.68 0.31
C PHE A 132 -21.04 -5.20 0.59
N LEU A 133 -21.84 -4.52 -0.23
CA LEU A 133 -22.22 -3.12 0.00
C LEU A 133 -23.05 -2.95 1.28
N ALA A 134 -23.86 -3.97 1.63
CA ALA A 134 -24.61 -4.01 2.89
C ALA A 134 -23.71 -4.28 4.11
N ASN A 135 -22.74 -5.19 3.97
CA ASN A 135 -21.75 -5.50 5.01
C ASN A 135 -20.30 -5.53 4.45
N PRO A 136 -19.66 -4.35 4.31
CA PRO A 136 -18.34 -4.25 3.68
C PRO A 136 -17.22 -4.95 4.46
N ALA A 137 -17.39 -5.17 5.76
CA ALA A 137 -16.37 -5.81 6.60
C ALA A 137 -16.18 -7.31 6.29
N SER A 138 -17.11 -7.92 5.56
CA SER A 138 -17.04 -9.33 5.12
C SER A 138 -15.79 -9.67 4.28
N HIS A 139 -15.24 -8.69 3.56
CA HIS A 139 -14.04 -8.86 2.74
C HIS A 139 -13.00 -7.80 3.05
N ARG A 140 -12.02 -8.12 3.93
CA ARG A 140 -11.01 -7.18 4.43
C ARG A 140 -10.28 -6.38 3.34
N TRP A 141 -9.93 -7.00 2.22
CA TRP A 141 -9.27 -6.33 1.10
C TRP A 141 -10.16 -5.32 0.39
N ALA A 142 -11.34 -5.77 -0.03
CA ALA A 142 -12.32 -4.92 -0.68
C ALA A 142 -12.80 -3.80 0.27
N TYR A 143 -12.83 -4.07 1.58
CA TYR A 143 -13.20 -3.09 2.60
C TYR A 143 -12.27 -1.88 2.65
N ILE A 144 -10.95 -2.10 2.56
CA ILE A 144 -9.97 -1.00 2.56
C ILE A 144 -10.21 -0.09 1.35
N ILE A 145 -10.42 -0.68 0.17
CA ILE A 145 -10.71 0.08 -1.07
C ILE A 145 -12.06 0.79 -0.93
N TYR A 146 -13.08 0.11 -0.42
CA TYR A 146 -14.41 0.66 -0.18
C TYR A 146 -14.37 1.89 0.74
N GLN A 147 -13.62 1.84 1.84
CA GLN A 147 -13.47 3.00 2.73
C GLN A 147 -12.88 4.20 2.00
N GLN A 148 -11.90 3.97 1.12
CA GLN A 148 -11.28 5.04 0.38
C GLN A 148 -12.21 5.63 -0.68
N LEU A 149 -12.97 4.80 -1.40
CA LEU A 149 -13.98 5.26 -2.35
C LEU A 149 -15.09 6.05 -1.65
N LYS A 150 -15.57 5.57 -0.49
CA LYS A 150 -16.60 6.24 0.32
C LYS A 150 -16.22 7.65 0.76
N ARG A 151 -14.91 7.92 0.92
CA ARG A 151 -14.42 9.28 1.24
C ARG A 151 -14.39 10.21 0.02
N CYS A 152 -14.35 9.65 -1.19
CA CYS A 152 -14.17 10.39 -2.44
C CYS A 152 -15.46 10.61 -3.24
N GLY A 153 -16.57 10.01 -2.81
CA GLY A 153 -17.86 10.12 -3.48
C GLY A 153 -18.96 9.35 -2.75
N PRO A 154 -20.23 9.56 -3.16
CA PRO A 154 -21.34 8.80 -2.60
C PRO A 154 -21.19 7.32 -2.97
N ILE A 155 -21.59 6.43 -2.06
CA ILE A 155 -21.71 5.00 -2.32
C ILE A 155 -23.18 4.68 -2.53
N THR A 156 -23.51 4.00 -3.61
CA THR A 156 -24.89 3.57 -3.88
C THR A 156 -25.26 2.39 -2.97
N LYS A 157 -26.53 2.30 -2.61
CA LYS A 157 -27.11 1.09 -2.03
C LYS A 157 -27.59 0.19 -3.15
N CYS A 158 -27.70 -1.11 -2.91
CA CYS A 158 -28.36 -2.01 -3.85
C CYS A 158 -29.89 -1.91 -3.73
N PRO A 159 -30.63 -2.09 -4.85
CA PRO A 159 -30.12 -2.26 -6.21
C PRO A 159 -29.46 -0.97 -6.75
N ILE A 160 -28.42 -1.09 -7.58
CA ILE A 160 -27.69 0.07 -8.09
C ILE A 160 -28.63 0.86 -9.03
N PRO A 161 -28.95 2.13 -8.72
CA PRO A 161 -29.89 2.90 -9.51
C PRO A 161 -29.28 3.37 -10.83
N VAL A 162 -30.15 3.81 -11.74
CA VAL A 162 -29.74 4.49 -12.98
C VAL A 162 -29.00 5.78 -12.64
N GLY A 163 -27.92 6.04 -13.38
CA GLY A 163 -27.22 7.32 -13.32
C GLY A 163 -25.73 7.21 -13.03
N PRO A 164 -25.08 8.36 -12.82
CA PRO A 164 -23.64 8.42 -12.62
C PRO A 164 -23.24 8.19 -11.16
N LEU A 165 -22.17 7.43 -10.98
CA LEU A 165 -21.45 7.22 -9.73
C LEU A 165 -20.02 7.72 -9.92
N VAL A 166 -19.67 8.82 -9.24
CA VAL A 166 -18.42 9.54 -9.47
C VAL A 166 -17.57 9.58 -8.21
N PHE A 167 -16.32 9.17 -8.33
CA PHE A 167 -15.28 9.24 -7.31
C PHE A 167 -14.14 10.11 -7.83
N ARG A 168 -13.81 11.19 -7.12
CA ARG A 168 -12.77 12.13 -7.55
C ARG A 168 -11.59 12.11 -6.59
N GLY A 169 -10.39 12.19 -7.16
CA GLY A 169 -9.14 12.33 -6.41
C GLY A 169 -8.87 11.19 -5.44
N VAL A 170 -9.15 9.94 -5.85
CA VAL A 170 -9.00 8.77 -4.97
C VAL A 170 -7.53 8.60 -4.61
N SER A 171 -7.15 9.00 -3.40
CA SER A 171 -5.78 8.89 -2.91
C SER A 171 -5.36 7.42 -2.75
N LEU A 172 -4.47 6.92 -3.60
CA LEU A 172 -3.93 5.57 -3.45
C LEU A 172 -2.91 5.47 -2.33
N SER A 173 -2.20 6.56 -2.01
CA SER A 173 -1.28 6.60 -0.86
C SER A 173 -2.00 6.49 0.49
N ALA A 174 -3.30 6.80 0.54
CA ALA A 174 -4.15 6.58 1.71
C ALA A 174 -4.52 5.08 1.91
N ILE A 175 -4.36 4.25 0.89
CA ILE A 175 -4.55 2.80 0.98
C ILE A 175 -3.29 2.19 1.59
N ARG A 176 -3.35 1.87 2.87
CA ARG A 176 -2.24 1.25 3.61
C ARG A 176 -2.39 -0.25 3.60
N LEU A 177 -1.48 -0.92 2.91
CA LEU A 177 -1.41 -2.37 2.89
C LEU A 177 -0.51 -2.88 4.02
N PRO A 178 -0.76 -4.10 4.52
CA PRO A 178 0.12 -4.75 5.48
C PRO A 178 1.59 -4.81 5.00
N PRO A 179 2.56 -4.83 5.93
CA PRO A 179 3.99 -4.80 5.59
C PRO A 179 4.52 -6.08 4.91
N PHE A 180 3.73 -7.16 4.89
CA PHE A 180 4.09 -8.41 4.21
C PHE A 180 3.97 -8.34 2.69
N PHE A 181 3.38 -7.27 2.12
CA PHE A 181 3.37 -7.09 0.68
C PHE A 181 4.78 -6.78 0.17
N PRO A 182 5.28 -7.52 -0.82
CA PRO A 182 6.58 -7.20 -1.41
C PRO A 182 6.49 -5.88 -2.19
N GLU A 183 7.60 -5.17 -2.23
CA GLU A 183 7.75 -4.05 -3.17
C GLU A 183 7.97 -4.62 -4.57
N THR A 184 6.96 -4.51 -5.43
CA THR A 184 6.95 -5.10 -6.76
C THR A 184 5.86 -4.47 -7.62
N ASN A 185 5.92 -4.71 -8.94
CA ASN A 185 4.85 -4.38 -9.85
C ASN A 185 3.69 -5.35 -9.68
N VAL A 186 2.47 -4.84 -9.82
CA VAL A 186 1.26 -5.64 -9.67
C VAL A 186 0.23 -5.30 -10.74
N VAL A 187 -0.61 -6.27 -11.06
CA VAL A 187 -1.80 -6.09 -11.86
C VAL A 187 -3.02 -6.43 -11.02
N ALA A 188 -3.86 -5.43 -10.74
CA ALA A 188 -5.15 -5.67 -10.13
C ALA A 188 -6.21 -5.89 -11.22
N VAL A 189 -6.88 -7.04 -11.18
CA VAL A 189 -7.91 -7.44 -12.13
C VAL A 189 -9.25 -7.44 -11.40
N ILE A 190 -10.21 -6.67 -11.91
CA ILE A 190 -11.55 -6.57 -11.37
C ILE A 190 -12.52 -7.00 -12.47
N LYS A 191 -13.21 -8.11 -12.25
CA LYS A 191 -14.24 -8.62 -13.15
C LYS A 191 -15.58 -8.59 -12.46
N THR A 192 -16.61 -8.13 -13.16
CA THR A 192 -17.97 -8.17 -12.65
C THR A 192 -18.89 -8.78 -13.70
N LYS A 193 -19.88 -9.54 -13.24
CA LYS A 193 -20.90 -10.17 -14.08
C LYS A 193 -22.28 -9.97 -13.47
N VAL A 194 -23.30 -9.96 -14.33
CA VAL A 194 -24.71 -9.97 -13.95
C VAL A 194 -25.31 -11.24 -14.52
N GLY A 195 -25.70 -12.17 -13.64
CA GLY A 195 -26.05 -13.53 -14.05
C GLY A 195 -24.87 -14.24 -14.75
N LYS A 196 -25.03 -14.53 -16.04
CA LYS A 196 -23.99 -15.16 -16.89
C LYS A 196 -23.25 -14.18 -17.80
N GLU A 197 -23.71 -12.93 -17.89
CA GLU A 197 -23.13 -11.93 -18.79
C GLU A 197 -22.01 -11.14 -18.08
N SER A 198 -20.88 -10.94 -18.77
CA SER A 198 -19.84 -10.02 -18.30
C SER A 198 -20.37 -8.59 -18.33
N MET A 199 -20.19 -7.87 -17.22
CA MET A 199 -20.60 -6.47 -17.08
C MET A 199 -19.40 -5.54 -17.23
N HIS A 200 -18.27 -5.84 -16.58
CA HIS A 200 -17.08 -5.01 -16.59
C HIS A 200 -15.84 -5.88 -16.32
N ASP A 201 -14.80 -5.74 -17.13
CA ASP A 201 -13.47 -6.33 -16.91
C ASP A 201 -12.44 -5.20 -16.93
N SER A 202 -11.79 -4.94 -15.80
CA SER A 202 -10.72 -3.95 -15.71
C SER A 202 -9.41 -4.54 -15.19
N ARG A 203 -8.31 -4.03 -15.73
CA ARG A 203 -6.94 -4.37 -15.40
C ARG A 203 -6.17 -3.10 -15.11
N TRP A 204 -5.70 -3.00 -13.88
CA TRP A 204 -5.01 -1.85 -13.34
C TRP A 204 -3.56 -2.21 -13.14
N TYR A 205 -2.67 -1.54 -13.85
CA TYR A 205 -1.24 -1.77 -13.84
C TYR A 205 -0.57 -0.76 -12.92
N GLY A 206 0.27 -1.24 -12.03
CA GLY A 206 0.91 -0.39 -11.04
C GLY A 206 1.96 -1.13 -10.26
N GLY A 207 2.16 -0.69 -9.02
CA GLY A 207 3.07 -1.37 -8.11
C GLY A 207 2.78 -1.04 -6.66
N LEU A 208 3.52 -1.72 -5.81
CA LEU A 208 3.50 -1.57 -4.36
C LEU A 208 4.84 -0.98 -3.94
N ARG A 209 4.81 0.13 -3.19
CA ARG A 209 6.02 0.79 -2.68
C ARG A 209 6.02 0.83 -1.17
N ARG A 210 7.19 0.61 -0.57
CA ARG A 210 7.37 0.84 0.87
C ARG A 210 7.52 2.34 1.13
N VAL A 211 6.84 2.81 2.15
CA VAL A 211 6.96 4.18 2.65
C VAL A 211 7.39 4.10 4.10
N THR A 212 8.59 4.62 4.38
CA THR A 212 9.13 4.72 5.74
C THR A 212 8.27 5.68 6.57
N CYS A 213 7.93 5.26 7.78
CA CYS A 213 7.23 6.08 8.74
C CYS A 213 8.12 7.26 9.16
N LYS A 214 7.62 8.48 8.99
CA LYS A 214 8.25 9.70 9.54
C LYS A 214 7.36 10.22 10.66
N PRO A 215 7.87 11.00 11.64
CA PRO A 215 7.02 11.61 12.67
C PRO A 215 5.83 12.41 12.10
N SER A 216 6.02 13.01 10.91
CA SER A 216 4.97 13.73 10.17
C SER A 216 3.94 12.82 9.47
N ARG A 217 4.21 11.52 9.34
CA ARG A 217 3.33 10.52 8.72
C ARG A 217 3.09 9.39 9.71
N ARG A 218 1.96 9.48 10.43
CA ARG A 218 1.58 8.45 11.42
C ARG A 218 1.53 7.08 10.76
N CYS A 219 2.19 6.13 11.39
CA CYS A 219 1.92 4.70 11.31
C CYS A 219 1.18 4.35 12.61
#